data_AF-A0A5J4TZ24-F1
#
_entry.id   AF-A0A5J4TZ24-F1
#
_cell.length_a   1.000
_cell.length_b   1.000
_cell.length_c   1.000
_cell.angle_alpha   90.00
_cell.angle_beta   90.00
_cell.angle_gamma   90.00
#
_symmetry.space_group_name_H-M   'P 1'
#
loop_
_entity.id
_entity.type
_entity.pdbx_description
1 polymer ?
#
loop_
_entity_poly.entity_id
_entity_poly.type
_entity_poly.pdbx_seq_one_letter_code
_entity_poly.pdbx_strand_id
1 'polypeptide(L)'
;MKLIEDKLLKYEEEKLRISQIEKEKLQIEEDEQKKKQIRDQQKIHKKSIAQVFPKGSILYDSSFFNGQQFPRWKDDKHSINASPLQIIPFSSHVEYPFNAIRLKYLSKLFRPKKIFSDEKDEIVMYQKSDGCESQLLQKDRWKYIKQGYVNDCSLISAIIAMTFMEDKINQPLVYDKIYPRGPDNIGIYNVNGQYHLRLFFNGDYRMVEIDDLLPCVPSIIQQTEQSLQIQIASGRSILRGELWVSILEKGLLRLFRGYDSVGVRPSSAVFAFCQWIPDPSFKLSNIYQHDYEYQKLMKRIQSGDVLVVVAIQQDQLSKSQEKELGLYNTHSYALLDAIQVQETKLLKIKNPHRQNVWRGKYSAWDKQSWTTLLQEATGFSPVQSEEECDKDGTFYMELTDFQKYFNREDLCWNPKLLPFRQKIHFEYNELYYKIEYKTVRNRFSPQFLMFKSSKEQKIWILLNKHYQGNSLRTRETKEEEDKLYFVVSICTHYNPQEIPYFQRVSLYNENQVFRYYYSQQYFNLVKIGLFDEEIHQTSIDEQGLDKIQLGLAKMHHFMKDYLG
;
A
#
# COMPACT_ATOMS: atom_id res chain seq x y z
N MET A 1 -73.35 30.52 63.64
CA MET A 1 -72.01 30.14 64.12
C MET A 1 -71.46 28.93 63.37
N LYS A 2 -72.12 27.76 63.42
CA LYS A 2 -71.70 26.54 62.68
C LYS A 2 -71.36 26.73 61.19
N LEU A 3 -72.18 27.51 60.45
CA LEU A 3 -71.93 27.80 59.03
C LEU A 3 -70.67 28.67 58.77
N ILE A 4 -70.29 29.49 59.76
CA ILE A 4 -69.10 30.36 59.68
C ILE A 4 -67.86 29.53 60.02
N GLU A 5 -67.96 28.65 61.02
CA GLU A 5 -66.90 27.70 61.39
C GLU A 5 -66.58 26.73 60.25
N ASP A 6 -67.59 26.16 59.59
CA ASP A 6 -67.39 25.26 58.43
C ASP A 6 -66.74 25.97 57.24
N LYS A 7 -67.04 27.26 57.04
CA LYS A 7 -66.39 28.07 55.98
C LYS A 7 -64.96 28.42 56.33
N LEU A 8 -64.66 28.71 57.60
CA LEU A 8 -63.29 28.94 58.08
C LEU A 8 -62.44 27.67 57.95
N LEU A 9 -62.98 26.51 58.34
CA LEU A 9 -62.29 25.23 58.21
C LEU A 9 -61.96 24.90 56.75
N LYS A 10 -62.94 25.06 55.84
CA LYS A 10 -62.70 24.88 54.40
C LYS A 10 -61.65 25.84 53.85
N TYR A 11 -61.65 27.08 54.32
CA TYR A 11 -60.66 28.07 53.92
C TYR A 11 -59.25 27.71 54.40
N GLU A 12 -59.11 27.17 55.61
CA GLU A 12 -57.83 26.67 56.13
C GLU A 12 -57.34 25.42 55.39
N GLU A 13 -58.24 24.48 55.07
CA GLU A 13 -57.94 23.30 54.26
C GLU A 13 -57.47 23.68 52.85
N GLU A 14 -58.14 24.64 52.21
CA GLU A 14 -57.77 25.14 50.89
C GLU A 14 -56.41 25.85 50.91
N LYS A 15 -56.13 26.61 51.97
CA LYS A 15 -54.83 27.27 52.17
C LYS A 15 -53.70 26.27 52.37
N LEU A 16 -53.96 25.17 53.10
CA LEU A 16 -53.01 24.08 53.29
C LEU A 16 -52.75 23.36 51.95
N ARG A 17 -53.79 23.11 51.17
CA ARG A 17 -53.69 22.47 49.84
C ARG A 17 -52.87 23.32 48.87
N ILE A 18 -53.10 24.63 48.84
CA ILE A 18 -52.31 25.55 48.00
C ILE A 18 -50.83 25.53 48.42
N SER A 19 -50.55 25.55 49.72
CA SER A 19 -49.17 25.47 50.23
C SER A 19 -48.46 24.16 49.87
N GLN A 20 -49.19 23.03 49.84
CA GLN A 20 -48.64 21.75 49.39
C GLN A 20 -48.31 21.77 47.89
N ILE A 21 -49.21 22.31 47.06
CA ILE A 21 -48.99 22.44 45.61
C ILE A 21 -47.79 23.35 45.32
N GLU A 22 -47.60 24.44 46.07
CA GLU A 22 -46.44 25.32 45.91
C GLU A 22 -45.12 24.61 46.28
N LYS A 23 -45.12 23.80 47.34
CA LYS A 23 -43.96 22.97 47.71
C LYS A 23 -43.62 21.94 46.64
N GLU A 24 -44.63 21.27 46.09
CA GLU A 24 -44.42 20.30 45.00
C GLU A 24 -43.87 20.98 43.74
N LYS A 25 -44.37 22.17 43.37
CA LYS A 25 -43.83 22.94 42.24
C LYS A 25 -42.37 23.30 42.45
N LEU A 26 -42.01 23.76 43.65
CA LEU A 26 -40.63 24.11 43.98
C LEU A 26 -39.70 22.88 43.88
N GLN A 27 -40.17 21.73 44.36
CA GLN A 27 -39.42 20.47 44.29
C GLN A 27 -39.20 20.02 42.83
N ILE A 28 -40.21 20.18 41.97
CA ILE A 28 -40.11 19.85 40.54
C ILE A 28 -39.11 20.79 39.84
N GLU A 29 -39.11 22.08 40.16
CA GLU A 29 -38.16 23.04 39.61
C GLU A 29 -36.72 22.74 40.05
N GLU A 30 -36.51 22.40 41.32
CA GLU A 30 -35.19 21.97 41.83
C GLU A 30 -34.69 20.68 41.15
N ASP A 31 -35.59 19.71 40.94
CA ASP A 31 -35.25 18.45 40.26
C ASP A 31 -34.93 18.67 38.78
N GLU A 32 -35.65 19.55 38.09
CA GLU A 32 -35.32 19.96 36.71
C GLU A 32 -33.98 20.71 36.65
N GLN A 33 -33.69 21.59 37.60
CA GLN A 33 -32.38 22.26 37.67
C GLN A 33 -31.23 21.29 37.93
N LYS A 34 -31.41 20.31 38.83
CA LYS A 34 -30.43 19.23 39.05
C LYS A 34 -30.23 18.38 37.79
N LYS A 35 -31.31 17.98 37.12
CA LYS A 35 -31.24 17.23 35.84
C LYS A 35 -30.53 18.05 34.77
N LYS A 36 -30.79 19.35 34.69
CA LYS A 36 -30.11 20.27 33.75
C LYS A 36 -28.62 20.39 34.06
N GLN A 37 -28.23 20.57 35.33
CA GLN A 37 -26.82 20.61 35.74
C GLN A 37 -26.11 19.29 35.43
N ILE A 38 -26.73 18.14 35.67
CA ILE A 38 -26.17 16.82 35.30
C ILE A 38 -26.00 16.72 33.77
N ARG A 39 -27.00 17.16 32.98
CA ARG A 39 -26.91 17.18 31.51
C ARG A 39 -25.79 18.10 31.02
N ASP A 40 -25.62 19.26 31.62
CA ASP A 40 -24.59 20.23 31.24
C ASP A 40 -23.19 19.74 31.65
N GLN A 41 -23.03 19.14 32.83
CA GLN A 41 -21.80 18.45 33.23
C GLN A 41 -21.47 17.28 32.30
N GLN A 42 -22.47 16.49 31.88
CA GLN A 42 -22.28 15.42 30.90
C GLN A 42 -21.94 15.96 29.51
N LYS A 43 -22.47 17.12 29.08
CA LYS A 43 -22.09 17.78 27.82
C LYS A 43 -20.65 18.28 27.86
N ILE A 44 -20.21 18.84 28.98
CA ILE A 44 -18.81 19.28 29.20
C ILE A 44 -17.87 18.06 29.19
N HIS A 45 -18.22 16.98 29.90
CA HIS A 45 -17.46 15.73 29.90
C HIS A 45 -17.45 15.06 28.51
N LYS A 46 -18.55 15.13 27.74
CA LYS A 46 -18.62 14.63 26.35
C LYS A 46 -17.81 15.45 25.36
N LYS A 47 -17.73 16.78 25.52
CA LYS A 47 -16.80 17.64 24.74
C LYS A 47 -15.34 17.37 25.08
N SER A 48 -15.02 16.94 26.31
CA SER A 48 -13.65 16.56 26.69
C SER A 48 -13.28 15.11 26.33
N ILE A 49 -14.26 14.25 26.00
CA ILE A 49 -13.99 12.99 25.28
C ILE A 49 -13.73 13.35 23.80
N ALA A 50 -12.66 14.11 23.56
CA ALA A 50 -11.83 13.77 22.42
C ALA A 50 -11.48 12.30 22.64
N GLN A 51 -11.95 11.40 21.77
CA GLN A 51 -11.48 10.02 21.79
C GLN A 51 -9.95 10.09 21.73
N VAL A 52 -9.32 9.93 22.89
CA VAL A 52 -7.89 9.70 23.02
C VAL A 52 -7.71 8.30 22.46
N PHE A 53 -7.66 8.19 21.14
CA PHE A 53 -7.08 7.03 20.51
C PHE A 53 -5.68 6.95 21.10
N PRO A 54 -5.27 5.83 21.69
CA PRO A 54 -3.93 5.69 22.25
C PRO A 54 -2.94 5.49 21.10
N LYS A 55 -2.95 6.43 20.14
CA LYS A 55 -2.09 6.47 18.96
C LYS A 55 -0.64 6.33 19.37
N GLY A 56 -0.26 6.93 20.50
CA GLY A 56 1.08 6.78 21.08
C GLY A 56 1.43 5.33 21.39
N SER A 57 0.62 4.63 22.18
CA SER A 57 0.92 3.25 22.58
C SER A 57 0.78 2.28 21.42
N ILE A 58 -0.30 2.35 20.62
CA ILE A 58 -0.49 1.44 19.46
C ILE A 58 0.70 1.56 18.48
N LEU A 59 1.16 2.78 18.19
CA LEU A 59 2.32 2.96 17.32
C LEU A 59 3.63 2.52 17.98
N TYR A 60 3.76 2.68 19.30
CA TYR A 60 4.91 2.18 20.05
C TYR A 60 4.96 0.65 20.05
N ASP A 61 3.87 -0.02 20.44
CA ASP A 61 3.76 -1.47 20.54
C ASP A 61 3.95 -2.13 19.17
N SER A 62 3.41 -1.52 18.10
CA SER A 62 3.63 -1.97 16.72
C SER A 62 5.00 -1.63 16.14
N SER A 63 5.93 -1.11 16.95
CA SER A 63 7.35 -1.01 16.58
C SER A 63 8.08 -2.33 16.70
N PHE A 64 7.51 -3.30 17.43
CA PHE A 64 8.15 -4.58 17.70
C PHE A 64 7.40 -5.70 17.00
N PHE A 65 8.04 -6.31 16.01
CA PHE A 65 7.51 -7.51 15.33
C PHE A 65 8.66 -8.29 14.70
N ASN A 66 8.44 -9.58 14.49
CA ASN A 66 9.43 -10.49 13.91
C ASN A 66 10.76 -10.53 14.70
N GLY A 67 10.70 -10.34 16.03
CA GLY A 67 11.88 -10.26 16.90
C GLY A 67 12.75 -9.03 16.69
N GLN A 68 12.27 -8.03 15.96
CA GLN A 68 13.01 -6.81 15.61
C GLN A 68 12.27 -5.56 16.11
N GLN A 69 13.03 -4.48 16.30
CA GLN A 69 12.52 -3.16 16.65
C GLN A 69 12.67 -2.19 15.48
N PHE A 70 11.58 -1.52 15.14
CA PHE A 70 11.47 -0.51 14.09
C PHE A 70 10.93 0.79 14.68
N PRO A 71 11.81 1.62 15.26
CA PRO A 71 11.38 2.83 15.95
C PRO A 71 10.75 3.81 14.98
N ARG A 72 9.80 4.60 15.48
CA ARG A 72 9.19 5.71 14.74
C ARG A 72 10.27 6.69 14.30
N TRP A 73 10.17 7.16 13.06
CA TRP A 73 11.13 8.09 12.48
C TRP A 73 11.13 9.43 13.25
N LYS A 74 12.31 10.02 13.37
CA LYS A 74 12.60 11.25 14.11
C LYS A 74 13.80 11.87 13.43
N ASP A 75 13.60 13.01 12.77
CA ASP A 75 14.61 13.59 11.86
C ASP A 75 15.92 13.93 12.59
N ASP A 76 15.84 14.39 13.84
CA ASP A 76 16.97 14.72 14.72
C ASP A 76 17.83 13.51 15.12
N LYS A 77 17.24 12.31 15.12
CA LYS A 77 17.92 11.08 15.60
C LYS A 77 18.31 10.13 14.49
N HIS A 78 17.47 10.01 13.47
CA HIS A 78 17.60 8.96 12.46
C HIS A 78 18.15 9.48 11.14
N SER A 79 18.20 10.79 10.91
CA SER A 79 18.91 11.38 9.77
C SER A 79 20.41 11.38 10.05
N ILE A 80 21.05 10.23 9.88
CA ILE A 80 22.49 10.08 10.06
C ILE A 80 23.25 10.88 8.99
N ASN A 81 24.47 11.29 9.34
CA ASN A 81 25.41 11.90 8.42
C ASN A 81 26.46 10.87 7.97
N ALA A 82 26.98 11.03 6.76
CA ALA A 82 28.15 10.27 6.33
C ALA A 82 29.34 10.75 7.18
N SER A 83 29.99 9.83 7.90
CA SER A 83 31.18 10.15 8.68
C SER A 83 32.41 9.59 7.97
N PRO A 84 33.27 10.44 7.38
CA PRO A 84 34.52 9.98 6.77
C PRO A 84 35.54 9.50 7.83
N LEU A 85 35.33 9.83 9.11
CA LEU A 85 36.24 9.52 10.22
C LEU A 85 35.94 8.16 10.87
N GLN A 86 34.80 7.53 10.58
CA GLN A 86 34.48 6.20 11.11
C GLN A 86 35.19 5.13 10.27
N ILE A 87 36.37 4.72 10.73
CA ILE A 87 37.23 3.73 10.09
C ILE A 87 36.66 2.30 10.26
N ILE A 88 35.93 2.04 11.34
CA ILE A 88 35.36 0.72 11.64
C ILE A 88 34.04 0.56 10.88
N PRO A 89 33.92 -0.43 9.97
CA PRO A 89 32.68 -0.67 9.23
C PRO A 89 31.53 -1.11 10.13
N PHE A 90 30.36 -0.50 9.93
CA PHE A 90 29.13 -0.79 10.65
C PHE A 90 28.62 -2.17 10.25
N SER A 91 28.23 -2.96 11.23
CA SER A 91 27.59 -4.26 11.04
C SER A 91 26.29 -4.26 11.84
N SER A 92 25.19 -4.58 11.18
CA SER A 92 23.89 -4.70 11.82
C SER A 92 23.92 -5.79 12.88
N HIS A 93 23.38 -5.50 14.07
CA HIS A 93 23.18 -6.51 15.12
C HIS A 93 22.09 -7.52 14.76
N VAL A 94 21.26 -7.20 13.78
CA VAL A 94 20.22 -8.09 13.25
C VAL A 94 20.79 -8.86 12.07
N GLU A 95 20.69 -10.18 12.12
CA GLU A 95 21.06 -11.05 11.01
C GLU A 95 20.14 -10.86 9.80
N TYR A 96 20.71 -11.00 8.61
CA TYR A 96 19.99 -11.04 7.34
C TYR A 96 20.10 -12.44 6.75
N PRO A 97 19.15 -13.36 7.06
CA PRO A 97 19.15 -14.69 6.49
C PRO A 97 19.20 -14.66 4.96
N PHE A 98 20.09 -15.48 4.39
CA PHE A 98 20.27 -15.64 2.94
C PHE A 98 20.57 -17.11 2.58
N ASN A 99 20.09 -18.04 3.40
CA ASN A 99 20.39 -19.46 3.31
C ASN A 99 19.98 -20.05 1.97
N ALA A 100 18.84 -19.62 1.40
CA ALA A 100 18.33 -20.13 0.14
C ALA A 100 19.33 -19.88 -1.00
N ILE A 101 19.86 -18.66 -1.09
CA ILE A 101 20.86 -18.31 -2.11
C ILE A 101 22.26 -18.80 -1.74
N ARG A 102 22.60 -18.87 -0.45
CA ARG A 102 23.88 -19.42 0.03
C ARG A 102 24.06 -20.87 -0.36
N LEU A 103 23.06 -21.70 -0.09
CA LEU A 103 23.12 -23.13 -0.36
C LEU A 103 23.03 -23.42 -1.86
N LYS A 104 22.18 -22.69 -2.59
CA LYS A 104 21.96 -22.92 -4.02
C LYS A 104 23.06 -22.38 -4.92
N TYR A 105 23.66 -21.25 -4.56
CA TYR A 105 24.60 -20.51 -5.43
C TYR A 105 25.96 -20.25 -4.77
N LEU A 106 26.25 -20.88 -3.62
CA LEU A 106 27.50 -20.70 -2.86
C LEU A 106 27.78 -19.23 -2.51
N SER A 107 26.72 -18.44 -2.31
CA SER A 107 26.86 -17.00 -2.12
C SER A 107 27.55 -16.66 -0.80
N LYS A 108 28.33 -15.57 -0.78
CA LYS A 108 28.97 -15.01 0.42
C LYS A 108 28.63 -13.53 0.55
N LEU A 109 28.66 -13.02 1.78
CA LEU A 109 28.44 -11.59 2.02
C LEU A 109 29.74 -10.81 1.76
N PHE A 110 29.66 -9.74 0.97
CA PHE A 110 30.76 -8.81 0.75
C PHE A 110 30.27 -7.36 0.85
N ARG A 111 31.18 -6.46 1.23
CA ARG A 111 30.94 -5.01 1.20
C ARG A 111 31.23 -4.44 -0.19
N PRO A 112 30.66 -3.30 -0.57
CA PRO A 112 30.89 -2.65 -1.87
C PRO A 112 32.37 -2.53 -2.25
N LYS A 113 33.24 -2.11 -1.33
CA LYS A 113 34.70 -2.00 -1.57
C LYS A 113 35.38 -3.29 -2.03
N LYS A 114 34.85 -4.45 -1.60
CA LYS A 114 35.37 -5.76 -2.02
C LYS A 114 34.70 -6.27 -3.31
N ILE A 115 33.46 -5.85 -3.56
CA ILE A 115 32.71 -6.20 -4.76
C ILE A 115 33.28 -5.44 -5.97
N PHE A 116 33.57 -4.15 -5.77
CA PHE A 116 34.06 -3.20 -6.76
C PHE A 116 35.52 -2.84 -6.44
N SER A 117 36.40 -3.83 -6.49
CA SER A 117 37.82 -3.68 -6.13
C SER A 117 38.72 -3.16 -7.27
N ASP A 118 38.12 -2.87 -8.43
CA ASP A 118 38.81 -2.35 -9.62
C ASP A 118 38.92 -0.83 -9.50
N GLU A 119 40.09 -0.25 -9.75
CA GLU A 119 40.37 1.18 -9.56
C GLU A 119 39.48 2.10 -10.42
N LYS A 120 38.82 1.54 -11.45
CA LYS A 120 37.89 2.25 -12.33
C LYS A 120 36.47 2.36 -11.78
N ASP A 121 36.12 1.62 -10.73
CA ASP A 121 34.76 1.59 -10.20
C ASP A 121 34.56 2.67 -9.13
N GLU A 122 33.87 3.76 -9.47
CA GLU A 122 33.40 4.72 -8.47
C GLU A 122 32.20 4.15 -7.72
N ILE A 123 32.35 3.91 -6.41
CA ILE A 123 31.25 3.42 -5.58
C ILE A 123 30.35 4.59 -5.18
N VAL A 124 29.12 4.56 -5.66
CA VAL A 124 28.14 5.63 -5.48
C VAL A 124 26.79 5.06 -5.07
N MET A 125 25.97 5.86 -4.39
CA MET A 125 24.58 5.47 -4.15
C MET A 125 23.78 5.57 -5.45
N TYR A 126 23.91 6.70 -6.14
CA TYR A 126 23.32 6.99 -7.44
C TYR A 126 24.42 7.54 -8.36
N GLN A 127 24.60 6.94 -9.53
CA GLN A 127 25.56 7.43 -10.52
C GLN A 127 25.04 8.70 -11.19
N LYS A 128 25.90 9.63 -11.58
CA LYS A 128 25.51 10.80 -12.38
C LYS A 128 25.54 10.43 -13.87
N SER A 129 24.61 10.95 -14.66
CA SER A 129 24.74 10.93 -16.11
C SER A 129 25.71 12.03 -16.57
N ASP A 130 26.47 11.76 -17.64
CA ASP A 130 27.39 12.74 -18.23
C ASP A 130 26.67 14.07 -18.49
N GLY A 131 27.25 15.18 -18.00
CA GLY A 131 26.69 16.53 -18.15
C GLY A 131 25.58 16.92 -17.16
N CYS A 132 25.24 16.07 -16.19
CA CYS A 132 24.20 16.37 -15.21
C CYS A 132 24.78 16.64 -13.81
N GLU A 133 24.61 17.86 -13.31
CA GLU A 133 25.13 18.24 -12.00
C GLU A 133 24.34 17.60 -10.85
N SER A 134 23.03 17.42 -11.02
CA SER A 134 22.11 16.84 -10.03
C SER A 134 21.81 15.36 -10.29
N GLN A 135 21.89 14.53 -9.25
CA GLN A 135 21.56 13.10 -9.33
C GLN A 135 20.05 12.85 -9.57
N LEU A 136 19.17 13.77 -9.19
CA LEU A 136 17.72 13.66 -9.41
C LEU A 136 17.29 13.83 -10.87
N LEU A 137 18.12 14.48 -11.69
CA LEU A 137 17.78 14.80 -13.07
C LEU A 137 18.06 13.65 -14.07
N GLN A 138 18.68 12.55 -13.62
CA GLN A 138 18.85 11.39 -14.50
C GLN A 138 17.51 10.69 -14.69
N LYS A 139 16.86 10.97 -15.82
CA LYS A 139 15.68 10.24 -16.28
C LYS A 139 16.04 8.80 -16.63
N ASP A 140 15.03 7.93 -16.58
CA ASP A 140 15.09 6.55 -17.03
C ASP A 140 15.97 5.61 -16.18
N ARG A 141 16.25 5.94 -14.91
CA ARG A 141 17.01 5.05 -14.01
C ARG A 141 16.37 3.67 -13.86
N TRP A 142 15.04 3.60 -13.97
CA TRP A 142 14.27 2.37 -13.95
C TRP A 142 14.73 1.35 -15.00
N LYS A 143 15.31 1.78 -16.12
CA LYS A 143 15.85 0.88 -17.18
C LYS A 143 17.00 0.01 -16.69
N TYR A 144 17.82 0.54 -15.78
CA TYR A 144 19.05 -0.12 -15.28
C TYR A 144 18.82 -1.10 -14.13
N ILE A 145 17.60 -1.15 -13.58
CA ILE A 145 17.25 -2.07 -12.49
C ILE A 145 17.19 -3.51 -13.01
N LYS A 146 17.89 -4.41 -12.32
CA LYS A 146 17.88 -5.85 -12.59
C LYS A 146 17.70 -6.64 -11.30
N GLN A 147 16.77 -7.57 -11.28
CA GLN A 147 16.66 -8.56 -10.20
C GLN A 147 17.84 -9.54 -10.24
N GLY A 148 18.33 -9.90 -9.06
CA GLY A 148 19.37 -10.91 -8.88
C GLY A 148 18.84 -12.34 -8.77
N TYR A 149 19.48 -13.14 -7.93
CA TYR A 149 19.17 -14.54 -7.64
C TYR A 149 18.18 -14.70 -6.48
N VAL A 150 17.85 -13.61 -5.79
CA VAL A 150 16.77 -13.58 -4.79
C VAL A 150 15.43 -13.74 -5.50
N ASN A 151 14.55 -14.59 -4.97
CA ASN A 151 13.26 -14.92 -5.58
C ASN A 151 12.18 -13.90 -5.16
N ASP A 152 12.40 -12.62 -5.44
CA ASP A 152 11.58 -11.48 -5.00
C ASP A 152 11.16 -10.59 -6.17
N CYS A 153 10.89 -11.18 -7.35
CA CYS A 153 10.52 -10.45 -8.57
C CYS A 153 9.38 -9.45 -8.39
N SER A 154 8.43 -9.73 -7.49
CA SER A 154 7.35 -8.82 -7.11
C SER A 154 7.85 -7.51 -6.47
N LEU A 155 8.88 -7.57 -5.62
CA LEU A 155 9.51 -6.40 -5.01
C LEU A 155 10.27 -5.60 -6.06
N ILE A 156 11.13 -6.26 -6.85
CA ILE A 156 11.93 -5.55 -7.87
C ILE A 156 11.03 -4.93 -8.94
N SER A 157 9.94 -5.60 -9.34
CA SER A 157 8.93 -5.02 -10.26
C SER A 157 8.23 -3.80 -9.66
N ALA A 158 7.93 -3.81 -8.35
CA ALA A 158 7.38 -2.65 -7.67
C ALA A 158 8.38 -1.47 -7.64
N ILE A 159 9.66 -1.73 -7.37
CA ILE A 159 10.72 -0.71 -7.41
C ILE A 159 10.84 -0.12 -8.81
N ILE A 160 10.83 -0.95 -9.86
CA ILE A 160 10.80 -0.50 -11.26
C ILE A 160 9.60 0.41 -11.52
N ALA A 161 8.39 -0.03 -11.16
CA ALA A 161 7.17 0.73 -11.42
C ALA A 161 7.19 2.09 -10.68
N MET A 162 7.61 2.11 -9.41
CA MET A 162 7.76 3.35 -8.64
C MET A 162 8.82 4.27 -9.22
N THR A 163 9.96 3.75 -9.66
CA THR A 163 11.05 4.56 -10.24
C THR A 163 10.61 5.16 -11.58
N PHE A 164 9.93 4.38 -12.43
CA PHE A 164 9.33 4.88 -13.66
C PHE A 164 8.32 6.01 -13.39
N MET A 165 7.48 5.82 -12.37
CA MET A 165 6.48 6.81 -12.01
C MET A 165 7.08 8.07 -11.38
N GLU A 166 8.11 7.93 -10.56
CA GLU A 166 8.88 9.05 -9.97
C GLU A 166 9.44 9.97 -11.05
N ASP A 167 10.02 9.40 -12.11
CA ASP A 167 10.47 10.15 -13.31
C ASP A 167 9.30 10.83 -14.03
N LYS A 168 8.17 10.12 -14.18
CA LYS A 168 6.98 10.60 -14.90
C LYS A 168 6.30 11.78 -14.21
N ILE A 169 6.11 11.72 -12.89
CA ILE A 169 5.40 12.75 -12.12
C ILE A 169 6.33 13.76 -11.45
N ASN A 170 7.64 13.60 -11.63
CA ASN A 170 8.71 14.43 -11.07
C ASN A 170 8.58 14.64 -9.55
N GLN A 171 8.34 13.56 -8.81
CA GLN A 171 8.19 13.59 -7.35
C GLN A 171 8.81 12.37 -6.69
N PRO A 172 9.48 12.54 -5.54
CA PRO A 172 10.15 11.45 -4.86
C PRO A 172 9.15 10.40 -4.35
N LEU A 173 9.27 9.19 -4.89
CA LEU A 173 8.61 7.96 -4.43
C LEU A 173 9.61 7.03 -3.74
N VAL A 174 10.84 6.89 -4.26
CA VAL A 174 11.88 5.99 -3.74
C VAL A 174 13.23 6.69 -3.45
N TYR A 175 13.60 7.77 -4.15
CA TYR A 175 14.95 8.35 -4.01
C TYR A 175 15.22 8.99 -2.64
N ASP A 176 14.18 9.47 -1.97
CA ASP A 176 14.22 10.06 -0.63
C ASP A 176 14.18 8.98 0.47
N LYS A 177 14.48 7.72 0.21
CA LYS A 177 14.30 6.67 1.23
C LYS A 177 15.57 6.33 1.99
N ILE A 178 16.73 6.69 1.46
CA ILE A 178 18.04 6.28 1.98
C ILE A 178 18.73 7.46 2.69
N TYR A 179 19.31 7.19 3.85
CA TYR A 179 20.18 8.09 4.61
C TYR A 179 21.52 7.40 4.91
N PRO A 180 22.65 8.13 4.97
CA PRO A 180 22.77 9.59 4.96
C PRO A 180 22.43 10.23 3.61
N ARG A 181 22.05 11.52 3.64
CA ARG A 181 21.69 12.28 2.44
C ARG A 181 22.73 13.35 2.11
N GLY A 182 22.91 13.59 0.81
CA GLY A 182 23.74 14.68 0.29
C GLY A 182 22.97 16.00 0.14
N PRO A 183 23.59 17.02 -0.47
CA PRO A 183 22.96 18.33 -0.71
C PRO A 183 21.66 18.27 -1.51
N ASP A 184 21.55 17.33 -2.45
CA ASP A 184 20.36 17.09 -3.28
C ASP A 184 19.22 16.37 -2.52
N ASN A 185 19.36 16.17 -1.20
CA ASN A 185 18.36 15.52 -0.34
C ASN A 185 18.02 14.06 -0.73
N ILE A 186 18.99 13.37 -1.31
CA ILE A 186 18.95 11.94 -1.67
C ILE A 186 20.10 11.19 -1.02
N GLY A 187 19.97 9.87 -0.95
CA GLY A 187 20.98 8.99 -0.35
C GLY A 187 22.36 9.15 -1.00
N ILE A 188 23.41 9.18 -0.19
CA ILE A 188 24.81 9.18 -0.64
C ILE A 188 25.52 7.91 -0.17
N TYR A 189 26.62 7.56 -0.83
CA TYR A 189 27.44 6.42 -0.39
C TYR A 189 28.06 6.74 0.97
N ASN A 190 27.85 5.85 1.95
CA ASN A 190 28.45 5.93 3.27
C ASN A 190 29.57 4.89 3.38
N VAL A 191 30.81 5.35 3.53
CA VAL A 191 32.01 4.51 3.59
C VAL A 191 32.00 3.54 4.77
N ASN A 192 31.37 3.94 5.89
CA ASN A 192 31.17 3.08 7.05
C ASN A 192 30.15 1.95 6.77
N GLY A 193 29.32 2.10 5.75
CA GLY A 193 28.34 1.09 5.35
C GLY A 193 27.08 1.07 6.21
N GLN A 194 26.84 2.07 7.06
CA GLN A 194 25.58 2.23 7.81
C GLN A 194 24.57 3.02 6.98
N TYR A 195 23.35 2.50 6.86
CA TYR A 195 22.26 3.19 6.20
C TYR A 195 20.99 3.14 7.05
N HIS A 196 20.25 4.24 7.08
CA HIS A 196 18.89 4.26 7.61
C HIS A 196 17.91 4.45 6.47
N LEU A 197 16.90 3.59 6.39
CA LEU A 197 15.77 3.79 5.50
C LEU A 197 14.57 4.34 6.27
N ARG A 198 13.89 5.31 5.66
CA ARG A 198 12.65 5.89 6.17
C ARG A 198 11.45 5.29 5.44
N LEU A 199 10.90 4.21 5.96
CA LEU A 199 9.76 3.50 5.33
C LEU A 199 8.47 3.69 6.13
N PHE A 200 7.33 3.66 5.46
CA PHE A 200 6.01 3.83 6.07
C PHE A 200 5.32 2.49 6.33
N PHE A 201 5.23 2.06 7.58
CA PHE A 201 4.50 0.84 7.93
C PHE A 201 3.99 0.91 9.36
N ASN A 202 2.98 0.10 9.68
CA ASN A 202 2.29 0.16 10.96
C ASN A 202 1.87 1.59 11.33
N GLY A 203 1.33 2.32 10.35
CA GLY A 203 0.71 3.63 10.53
C GLY A 203 1.63 4.85 10.57
N ASP A 204 2.94 4.67 10.56
CA ASP A 204 3.91 5.77 10.68
C ASP A 204 5.18 5.54 9.87
N TYR A 205 5.94 6.61 9.65
CA TYR A 205 7.31 6.48 9.16
C TYR A 205 8.18 5.88 10.26
N ARG A 206 9.02 4.92 9.89
CA ARG A 206 9.88 4.17 10.80
C ARG A 206 11.29 4.07 10.22
N MET A 207 12.25 4.01 11.13
CA MET A 207 13.64 3.80 10.79
C MET A 207 13.90 2.30 10.59
N VAL A 208 14.59 1.99 9.50
CA VAL A 208 15.08 0.66 9.16
C VAL A 208 16.59 0.77 8.92
N GLU A 209 17.38 0.43 9.92
CA GLU A 209 18.85 0.45 9.88
C GLU A 209 19.41 -0.80 9.19
N ILE A 210 20.29 -0.63 8.23
CA ILE A 210 20.95 -1.74 7.55
C ILE A 210 22.44 -1.47 7.43
N ASP A 211 23.24 -2.54 7.37
CA ASP A 211 24.61 -2.45 6.87
C ASP A 211 24.67 -2.66 5.34
N ASP A 212 25.84 -2.52 4.76
CA ASP A 212 26.10 -2.66 3.32
C ASP A 212 26.64 -4.03 2.90
N LEU A 213 26.56 -5.05 3.76
CA LEU A 213 26.91 -6.42 3.39
C LEU A 213 25.86 -6.99 2.43
N LEU A 214 26.25 -7.24 1.19
CA LEU A 214 25.37 -7.78 0.16
C LEU A 214 25.73 -9.25 -0.14
N PRO A 215 24.74 -10.13 -0.37
CA PRO A 215 25.02 -11.48 -0.82
C PRO A 215 25.56 -11.41 -2.24
N CYS A 216 26.62 -12.16 -2.50
CA CYS A 216 27.26 -12.19 -3.80
C CYS A 216 27.56 -13.64 -4.20
N VAL A 217 27.36 -13.95 -5.48
CA VAL A 217 27.71 -15.24 -6.06
C VAL A 217 29.08 -15.16 -6.75
N PRO A 218 29.90 -16.22 -6.67
CA PRO A 218 31.08 -16.34 -7.51
C PRO A 218 30.65 -16.45 -8.99
N SER A 219 31.20 -15.60 -9.86
CA SER A 219 31.08 -15.78 -11.31
C SER A 219 32.38 -16.37 -11.86
N ILE A 220 32.28 -17.51 -12.54
CA ILE A 220 33.39 -18.06 -13.34
C ILE A 220 33.17 -17.56 -14.77
N ILE A 221 34.03 -16.66 -15.24
CA ILE A 221 34.05 -16.32 -16.67
C ILE A 221 34.82 -17.44 -17.38
N GLN A 222 34.11 -18.20 -18.22
CA GLN A 222 34.77 -19.00 -19.23
C GLN A 222 35.27 -18.04 -20.30
N GLN A 223 36.57 -18.09 -20.56
CA GLN A 223 37.33 -17.35 -21.58
C GLN A 223 38.07 -16.12 -21.03
N THR A 224 39.39 -16.35 -20.91
CA THR A 224 40.50 -15.40 -20.75
C THR A 224 40.60 -14.67 -19.40
N GLU A 225 41.61 -15.11 -18.63
CA GLU A 225 42.14 -14.54 -17.38
C GLU A 225 41.34 -14.76 -16.09
N GLN A 226 42.01 -15.35 -15.11
CA GLN A 226 41.52 -15.78 -13.79
C GLN A 226 41.17 -14.58 -12.87
N SER A 227 40.20 -13.75 -13.25
CA SER A 227 39.54 -12.85 -12.30
C SER A 227 38.18 -13.43 -11.90
N LEU A 228 38.07 -13.85 -10.64
CA LEU A 228 36.78 -14.20 -10.02
C LEU A 228 35.95 -12.91 -9.93
N GLN A 229 35.04 -12.67 -10.87
CA GLN A 229 34.09 -11.58 -10.74
C GLN A 229 33.05 -11.92 -9.67
N ILE A 230 32.89 -11.02 -8.71
CA ILE A 230 31.90 -11.13 -7.64
C ILE A 230 30.63 -10.45 -8.13
N GLN A 231 29.55 -11.20 -8.31
CA GLN A 231 28.28 -10.63 -8.72
C GLN A 231 27.34 -10.49 -7.52
N ILE A 232 26.77 -9.28 -7.33
CA ILE A 232 25.70 -9.06 -6.35
C ILE A 232 24.51 -9.96 -6.66
N ALA A 233 24.06 -10.68 -5.65
CA ALA A 233 23.01 -11.68 -5.74
C ALA A 233 21.60 -11.11 -5.47
N SER A 234 21.49 -9.95 -4.82
CA SER A 234 20.25 -9.20 -4.72
C SER A 234 19.94 -8.48 -6.03
N GLY A 235 18.75 -7.90 -6.13
CA GLY A 235 18.47 -6.83 -7.08
C GLY A 235 19.51 -5.72 -7.01
N ARG A 236 19.85 -5.18 -8.18
CA ARG A 236 20.95 -4.25 -8.37
C ARG A 236 20.70 -3.33 -9.56
N SER A 237 21.44 -2.23 -9.62
CA SER A 237 21.66 -1.55 -10.88
C SER A 237 22.64 -2.35 -11.74
N ILE A 238 22.48 -2.28 -13.05
CA ILE A 238 23.49 -2.79 -13.99
C ILE A 238 24.62 -1.80 -14.24
N LEU A 239 24.46 -0.56 -13.78
CA LEU A 239 25.56 0.40 -13.70
C LEU A 239 26.51 -0.05 -12.59
N ARG A 240 27.78 -0.25 -12.93
CA ARG A 240 28.80 -0.75 -12.01
C ARG A 240 29.08 0.30 -10.93
N GLY A 241 29.21 -0.11 -9.68
CA GLY A 241 29.41 0.78 -8.53
C GLY A 241 28.14 1.40 -7.94
N GLU A 242 26.98 1.30 -8.60
CA GLU A 242 25.72 1.91 -8.12
C GLU A 242 24.93 0.99 -7.15
N LEU A 243 24.58 1.51 -5.96
CA LEU A 243 24.10 0.67 -4.83
C LEU A 243 22.62 0.79 -4.48
N TRP A 244 21.93 1.86 -4.89
CA TRP A 244 20.60 2.20 -4.35
C TRP A 244 19.57 1.06 -4.43
N VAL A 245 19.51 0.31 -5.54
CA VAL A 245 18.56 -0.81 -5.70
C VAL A 245 18.77 -1.87 -4.62
N SER A 246 20.02 -2.28 -4.41
CA SER A 246 20.40 -3.31 -3.43
C SER A 246 20.07 -2.86 -2.00
N ILE A 247 20.27 -1.57 -1.71
CA ILE A 247 19.99 -0.96 -0.40
C ILE A 247 18.49 -0.86 -0.15
N LEU A 248 17.68 -0.44 -1.14
CA LEU A 248 16.23 -0.40 -1.03
C LEU A 248 15.63 -1.79 -0.81
N GLU A 249 16.06 -2.77 -1.60
CA GLU A 249 15.62 -4.16 -1.46
C GLU A 249 15.96 -4.70 -0.08
N LYS A 250 17.23 -4.61 0.33
CA LYS A 250 17.67 -5.09 1.65
C LYS A 250 16.91 -4.43 2.80
N GLY A 251 16.69 -3.12 2.71
CA GLY A 251 15.93 -2.36 3.69
C GLY A 251 14.49 -2.87 3.82
N LEU A 252 13.78 -3.05 2.70
CA LEU A 252 12.41 -3.58 2.78
C LEU A 252 12.40 -5.05 3.25
N LEU A 253 13.32 -5.88 2.77
CA LEU A 253 13.43 -7.28 3.17
C LEU A 253 13.78 -7.46 4.65
N ARG A 254 14.34 -6.45 5.32
CA ARG A 254 14.50 -6.45 6.79
C ARG A 254 13.18 -6.70 7.52
N LEU A 255 12.07 -6.19 6.99
CA LEU A 255 10.73 -6.42 7.55
C LEU A 255 10.29 -7.89 7.42
N PHE A 256 10.86 -8.64 6.47
CA PHE A 256 10.36 -9.94 5.99
C PHE A 256 11.30 -11.15 6.20
N ARG A 257 12.34 -11.05 7.05
CA ARG A 257 13.45 -12.04 7.31
C ARG A 257 14.64 -11.98 6.35
N GLY A 258 14.94 -10.82 5.80
CA GLY A 258 16.10 -10.66 4.91
C GLY A 258 15.90 -11.37 3.58
N TYR A 259 16.95 -11.93 3.00
CA TYR A 259 16.91 -12.51 1.64
C TYR A 259 16.20 -13.86 1.55
N ASP A 260 15.94 -14.52 2.67
CA ASP A 260 15.10 -15.73 2.74
C ASP A 260 13.59 -15.42 2.79
N SER A 261 13.20 -14.15 2.65
CA SER A 261 11.80 -13.72 2.60
C SER A 261 11.01 -14.47 1.53
N VAL A 262 9.83 -14.98 1.90
CA VAL A 262 8.90 -15.63 0.95
C VAL A 262 7.83 -14.64 0.53
N GLY A 263 7.98 -14.07 -0.67
CA GLY A 263 6.92 -13.34 -1.37
C GLY A 263 6.50 -12.02 -0.71
N VAL A 264 7.15 -10.91 -1.11
CA VAL A 264 6.68 -9.55 -0.82
C VAL A 264 5.62 -9.16 -1.86
N ARG A 265 4.41 -8.82 -1.40
CA ARG A 265 3.37 -8.30 -2.32
C ARG A 265 3.78 -6.92 -2.85
N PRO A 266 3.59 -6.62 -4.16
CA PRO A 266 3.91 -5.32 -4.72
C PRO A 266 3.23 -4.16 -3.98
N SER A 267 1.93 -4.29 -3.67
CA SER A 267 1.17 -3.28 -2.90
C SER A 267 1.78 -2.94 -1.55
N SER A 268 2.29 -3.95 -0.83
CA SER A 268 2.95 -3.74 0.46
C SER A 268 4.24 -2.94 0.32
N ALA A 269 5.03 -3.24 -0.72
CA ALA A 269 6.24 -2.48 -1.03
C ALA A 269 5.90 -1.04 -1.42
N VAL A 270 4.96 -0.86 -2.36
CA VAL A 270 4.52 0.45 -2.86
C VAL A 270 3.98 1.31 -1.70
N PHE A 271 3.13 0.76 -0.85
CA PHE A 271 2.62 1.49 0.32
C PHE A 271 3.75 1.84 1.31
N ALA A 272 4.72 0.94 1.51
CA ALA A 272 5.84 1.17 2.41
C ALA A 272 6.80 2.25 1.94
N PHE A 273 7.06 2.35 0.64
CA PHE A 273 7.88 3.40 0.08
C PHE A 273 7.09 4.70 -0.03
N CYS A 274 5.99 4.76 -0.79
CA CYS A 274 5.39 6.04 -1.17
C CYS A 274 3.95 6.28 -0.68
N GLN A 275 3.37 5.39 0.14
CA GLN A 275 1.98 5.47 0.63
C GLN A 275 0.93 5.54 -0.50
N TRP A 276 1.26 5.11 -1.71
CA TRP A 276 0.24 4.91 -2.75
C TRP A 276 -0.71 3.79 -2.33
N ILE A 277 -2.00 4.02 -2.53
CA ILE A 277 -3.08 3.31 -1.83
C ILE A 277 -3.37 1.98 -2.55
N PRO A 278 -3.12 0.82 -1.90
CA PRO A 278 -3.40 -0.48 -2.50
C PRO A 278 -4.89 -0.67 -2.76
N ASP A 279 -5.21 -1.21 -3.94
CA ASP A 279 -6.57 -1.55 -4.32
C ASP A 279 -6.71 -3.05 -4.60
N PRO A 280 -7.07 -3.84 -3.57
CA PRO A 280 -7.30 -5.27 -3.75
C PRO A 280 -8.60 -5.59 -4.52
N SER A 281 -9.44 -4.58 -4.84
CA SER A 281 -10.68 -4.76 -5.59
C SER A 281 -10.49 -4.65 -7.10
N PHE A 282 -9.37 -4.11 -7.57
CA PHE A 282 -9.05 -4.07 -9.00
C PHE A 282 -8.94 -5.49 -9.56
N LYS A 283 -9.57 -5.72 -10.72
CA LYS A 283 -9.59 -7.00 -11.43
C LYS A 283 -9.07 -6.84 -12.84
N LEU A 284 -8.00 -7.57 -13.14
CA LEU A 284 -7.41 -7.57 -14.47
C LEU A 284 -8.35 -8.18 -15.52
N SER A 285 -9.25 -9.10 -15.13
CA SER A 285 -10.26 -9.66 -16.05
C SER A 285 -11.16 -8.61 -16.68
N ASN A 286 -11.43 -7.50 -15.97
CA ASN A 286 -12.39 -6.50 -16.42
C ASN A 286 -11.89 -5.73 -17.65
N ILE A 287 -10.57 -5.49 -17.76
CA ILE A 287 -9.99 -4.81 -18.93
C ILE A 287 -10.05 -5.67 -20.20
N TYR A 288 -10.23 -6.99 -20.06
CA TYR A 288 -10.41 -7.91 -21.18
C TYR A 288 -11.86 -8.00 -21.65
N GLN A 289 -12.79 -7.86 -20.72
CA GLN A 289 -14.22 -8.01 -20.97
C GLN A 289 -14.87 -6.72 -21.50
N HIS A 290 -14.33 -5.57 -21.09
CA HIS A 290 -14.95 -4.28 -21.34
C HIS A 290 -13.93 -3.25 -21.85
N ASP A 291 -14.15 -2.77 -23.07
CA ASP A 291 -13.29 -1.78 -23.73
C ASP A 291 -13.10 -0.50 -22.92
N TYR A 292 -14.16 -0.04 -22.26
CA TYR A 292 -14.11 1.15 -21.43
C TYR A 292 -13.21 0.96 -20.19
N GLU A 293 -13.09 -0.25 -19.64
CA GLU A 293 -12.19 -0.52 -18.51
C GLU A 293 -10.73 -0.50 -18.95
N TYR A 294 -10.42 -0.99 -20.16
CA TYR A 294 -9.08 -0.81 -20.74
C TYR A 294 -8.76 0.67 -20.95
N GLN A 295 -9.67 1.44 -21.56
CA GLN A 295 -9.47 2.88 -21.78
C GLN A 295 -9.28 3.65 -20.48
N LYS A 296 -10.02 3.27 -19.44
CA LYS A 296 -9.92 3.84 -18.10
C LYS A 296 -8.61 3.50 -17.41
N LEU A 297 -8.15 2.23 -17.50
CA LEU A 297 -6.81 1.86 -17.03
C LEU A 297 -5.74 2.66 -17.77
N MET A 298 -5.86 2.75 -19.09
CA MET A 298 -4.94 3.50 -19.95
C MET A 298 -4.84 4.96 -19.52
N LYS A 299 -5.96 5.68 -19.43
CA LYS A 299 -5.99 7.08 -18.98
C LYS A 299 -5.30 7.27 -17.64
N ARG A 300 -5.54 6.38 -16.67
CA ARG A 300 -4.95 6.47 -15.32
C ARG A 300 -3.45 6.18 -15.28
N ILE A 301 -2.98 5.23 -16.09
CA ILE A 301 -1.54 4.99 -16.21
C ILE A 301 -0.89 6.22 -16.87
N GLN A 302 -1.52 6.75 -17.92
CA GLN A 302 -1.04 7.92 -18.66
C GLN A 302 -1.00 9.19 -17.80
N SER A 303 -2.00 9.45 -16.96
CA SER A 303 -2.05 10.58 -16.03
C SER A 303 -1.14 10.44 -14.81
N GLY A 304 -0.60 9.24 -14.54
CA GLY A 304 0.21 8.98 -13.35
C GLY A 304 -0.63 8.82 -12.08
N ASP A 305 -1.86 8.33 -12.23
CA ASP A 305 -2.82 8.12 -11.14
C ASP A 305 -2.74 6.72 -10.53
N VAL A 306 -2.15 5.75 -11.25
CA VAL A 306 -2.02 4.37 -10.77
C VAL A 306 -0.64 3.78 -11.09
N LEU A 307 -0.16 2.94 -10.17
CA LEU A 307 0.96 2.03 -10.35
C LEU A 307 0.41 0.61 -10.49
N VAL A 308 0.92 -0.15 -11.45
CA VAL A 308 0.42 -1.51 -11.71
C VAL A 308 1.57 -2.49 -11.85
N VAL A 309 1.50 -3.59 -11.11
CA VAL A 309 2.37 -4.76 -11.24
C VAL A 309 1.50 -5.94 -11.61
N VAL A 310 1.94 -6.71 -12.59
CA VAL A 310 1.21 -7.86 -13.13
C VAL A 310 2.07 -9.10 -13.05
N ALA A 311 1.47 -10.28 -12.99
CA ALA A 311 2.23 -11.51 -12.85
C ALA A 311 1.57 -12.70 -13.56
N ILE A 312 2.42 -13.66 -13.91
CA ILE A 312 2.04 -14.97 -14.44
C ILE A 312 2.10 -15.95 -13.27
N GLN A 313 0.99 -16.62 -12.97
CA GLN A 313 0.92 -17.64 -11.92
C GLN A 313 1.62 -18.94 -12.30
N GLN A 314 1.86 -19.78 -11.29
CA GLN A 314 2.36 -21.14 -11.47
C GLN A 314 1.50 -21.93 -12.47
N ASP A 315 2.17 -22.82 -13.22
CA ASP A 315 1.57 -23.74 -14.19
C ASP A 315 0.82 -23.09 -15.37
N GLN A 316 1.01 -21.78 -15.63
CA GLN A 316 0.48 -21.12 -16.83
C GLN A 316 1.34 -21.35 -18.08
N LEU A 317 2.64 -21.60 -17.90
CA LEU A 317 3.60 -21.78 -19.00
C LEU A 317 4.51 -22.99 -18.74
N SER A 318 4.65 -23.86 -19.73
CA SER A 318 5.72 -24.87 -19.76
C SER A 318 7.09 -24.23 -19.99
N LYS A 319 8.17 -24.96 -19.71
CA LYS A 319 9.55 -24.48 -19.98
C LYS A 319 9.81 -24.21 -21.46
N SER A 320 9.18 -24.94 -22.38
CA SER A 320 9.27 -24.66 -23.82
C SER A 320 8.61 -23.32 -24.14
N GLN A 321 7.39 -23.11 -23.63
CA GLN A 321 6.65 -21.86 -23.86
C GLN A 321 7.34 -20.65 -23.24
N GLU A 322 7.97 -20.78 -22.07
CA GLU A 322 8.79 -19.69 -21.50
C GLU A 322 9.87 -19.22 -22.49
N LYS A 323 10.57 -20.17 -23.12
CA LYS A 323 11.61 -19.89 -24.11
C LYS A 323 11.03 -19.34 -25.41
N GLU A 324 9.98 -19.96 -25.94
CA GLU A 324 9.35 -19.54 -27.20
C GLU A 324 8.75 -18.14 -27.11
N LEU A 325 8.08 -17.82 -26.00
CA LEU A 325 7.38 -16.55 -25.82
C LEU A 325 8.26 -15.45 -25.22
N GLY A 326 9.36 -15.82 -24.54
CA GLY A 326 10.18 -14.88 -23.78
C GLY A 326 9.51 -14.38 -22.50
N LEU A 327 8.67 -15.22 -21.90
CA LEU A 327 8.01 -14.97 -20.62
C LEU A 327 8.48 -15.98 -19.58
N TYR A 328 8.32 -15.68 -18.30
CA TYR A 328 8.65 -16.55 -17.19
C TYR A 328 7.38 -16.92 -16.44
N ASN A 329 7.25 -18.20 -16.13
CA ASN A 329 6.22 -18.72 -15.25
C ASN A 329 6.50 -18.29 -13.80
N THR A 330 5.46 -18.11 -12.99
CA THR A 330 5.58 -17.68 -11.58
C THR A 330 6.42 -16.41 -11.40
N HIS A 331 6.18 -15.40 -12.25
CA HIS A 331 7.02 -14.21 -12.32
C HIS A 331 6.19 -12.92 -12.39
N SER A 332 6.73 -11.84 -11.80
CA SER A 332 6.11 -10.51 -11.79
C SER A 332 6.81 -9.56 -12.76
N TYR A 333 6.03 -8.64 -13.30
CA TYR A 333 6.42 -7.64 -14.29
C TYR A 333 5.82 -6.29 -13.93
N ALA A 334 6.54 -5.21 -14.25
CA ALA A 334 5.99 -3.86 -14.12
C ALA A 334 5.18 -3.50 -15.37
N LEU A 335 3.92 -3.09 -15.21
CA LEU A 335 3.13 -2.53 -16.30
C LEU A 335 3.36 -1.02 -16.32
N LEU A 336 4.08 -0.55 -17.35
CA LEU A 336 4.58 0.82 -17.43
C LEU A 336 3.62 1.75 -18.19
N ASP A 337 2.99 1.24 -19.25
CA ASP A 337 2.10 2.04 -20.09
C ASP A 337 1.01 1.19 -20.75
N ALA A 338 -0.05 1.85 -21.20
CA ALA A 338 -1.08 1.27 -22.06
C ALA A 338 -1.39 2.27 -23.18
N ILE A 339 -1.61 1.75 -24.39
CA ILE A 339 -1.80 2.57 -25.59
C ILE A 339 -2.89 1.96 -26.44
N GLN A 340 -3.86 2.78 -26.85
CA GLN A 340 -4.85 2.41 -27.85
C GLN A 340 -4.66 3.26 -29.10
N VAL A 341 -4.47 2.61 -30.25
CA VAL A 341 -4.52 3.24 -31.57
C VAL A 341 -5.50 2.46 -32.41
N GLN A 342 -6.58 3.11 -32.84
CA GLN A 342 -7.71 2.45 -33.50
C GLN A 342 -8.23 1.27 -32.65
N GLU A 343 -8.29 0.07 -33.21
CA GLU A 343 -8.72 -1.14 -32.51
C GLU A 343 -7.58 -1.84 -31.76
N THR A 344 -6.33 -1.45 -32.01
CA THR A 344 -5.16 -2.07 -31.39
C THR A 344 -4.93 -1.52 -29.98
N LYS A 345 -4.89 -2.44 -29.01
CA LYS A 345 -4.65 -2.15 -27.59
C LYS A 345 -3.33 -2.79 -27.17
N LEU A 346 -2.32 -1.97 -26.87
CA LEU A 346 -0.98 -2.40 -26.47
C LEU A 346 -0.71 -2.12 -25.00
N LEU A 347 0.10 -2.96 -24.38
CA LEU A 347 0.61 -2.78 -23.03
C LEU A 347 2.15 -2.75 -23.09
N LYS A 348 2.76 -1.76 -22.44
CA LYS A 348 4.21 -1.66 -22.27
C LYS A 348 4.61 -2.27 -20.93
N ILE A 349 5.40 -3.33 -20.97
CA ILE A 349 5.71 -4.15 -19.80
C ILE A 349 7.23 -4.23 -19.63
N LYS A 350 7.70 -4.29 -18.40
CA LYS A 350 9.12 -4.52 -18.09
C LYS A 350 9.34 -5.77 -17.25
N ASN A 351 10.22 -6.63 -17.74
CA ASN A 351 10.73 -7.79 -17.04
C ASN A 351 11.89 -7.40 -16.09
N PRO A 352 11.79 -7.62 -14.77
CA PRO A 352 12.87 -7.31 -13.83
C PRO A 352 14.16 -8.11 -14.07
N HIS A 353 14.12 -9.25 -14.77
CA HIS A 353 15.34 -10.01 -15.13
C HIS A 353 16.12 -9.40 -16.30
N ARG A 354 15.51 -8.49 -17.08
CA ARG A 354 16.04 -7.86 -18.30
C ARG A 354 16.31 -8.79 -19.50
N GLN A 355 16.50 -10.09 -19.28
CA GLN A 355 17.03 -11.02 -20.29
C GLN A 355 16.02 -11.47 -21.34
N ASN A 356 14.79 -11.77 -20.93
CA ASN A 356 13.76 -12.28 -21.83
C ASN A 356 12.68 -11.21 -22.05
N VAL A 357 12.39 -10.96 -23.31
CA VAL A 357 11.34 -10.05 -23.80
C VAL A 357 10.37 -10.81 -24.70
N TRP A 358 9.16 -10.27 -24.84
CA TRP A 358 8.10 -10.87 -25.64
C TRP A 358 8.55 -11.13 -27.09
N ARG A 359 8.31 -12.36 -27.59
CA ARG A 359 8.69 -12.81 -28.93
C ARG A 359 7.51 -13.00 -29.90
N GLY A 360 6.29 -12.69 -29.46
CA GLY A 360 5.08 -12.79 -30.30
C GLY A 360 4.76 -11.51 -31.07
N LYS A 361 3.47 -11.31 -31.36
CA LYS A 361 2.98 -10.13 -32.09
C LYS A 361 3.32 -8.83 -31.37
N TYR A 362 3.80 -7.82 -32.08
CA TYR A 362 4.35 -6.56 -31.55
C TYR A 362 5.60 -6.73 -30.68
N SER A 363 6.32 -7.85 -30.80
CA SER A 363 7.71 -7.94 -30.31
C SER A 363 8.60 -6.88 -30.97
N ALA A 364 9.79 -6.67 -30.41
CA ALA A 364 10.68 -5.61 -30.86
C ALA A 364 11.16 -5.78 -32.32
N TRP A 365 11.10 -6.98 -32.88
CA TRP A 365 11.49 -7.30 -34.27
C TRP A 365 10.32 -7.70 -35.17
N ASP A 366 9.07 -7.56 -34.71
CA ASP A 366 7.86 -7.81 -35.52
C ASP A 366 7.50 -6.60 -36.39
N LYS A 367 8.26 -6.38 -37.45
CA LYS A 367 8.06 -5.24 -38.35
C LYS A 367 6.73 -5.23 -39.10
N GLN A 368 6.06 -6.38 -39.20
CA GLN A 368 4.81 -6.50 -39.96
C GLN A 368 3.65 -5.94 -39.16
N SER A 369 3.61 -6.18 -37.84
CA SER A 369 2.52 -5.67 -36.99
C SER A 369 2.70 -4.20 -36.61
N TRP A 370 3.93 -3.71 -36.50
CA TRP A 370 4.22 -2.32 -36.14
C TRP A 370 3.90 -1.32 -37.26
N THR A 371 2.66 -0.84 -37.31
CA THR A 371 2.25 0.24 -38.23
C THR A 371 2.91 1.59 -37.89
N THR A 372 3.00 2.50 -38.86
CA THR A 372 3.54 3.86 -38.65
C THR A 372 2.81 4.59 -37.52
N LEU A 373 1.47 4.49 -37.47
CA LEU A 373 0.66 5.13 -36.41
C LEU A 373 1.00 4.58 -35.01
N LEU A 374 1.27 3.27 -34.88
CA LEU A 374 1.67 2.68 -33.61
C LEU A 374 3.08 3.11 -33.20
N GLN A 375 4.01 3.18 -34.14
CA GLN A 375 5.38 3.66 -33.89
C GLN A 375 5.36 5.12 -33.43
N GLU A 376 4.58 5.98 -34.08
CA GLU A 376 4.38 7.38 -33.68
C GLU A 376 3.75 7.50 -32.29
N ALA A 377 2.69 6.75 -31.99
CA ALA A 377 2.00 6.81 -30.71
C ALA A 377 2.84 6.30 -29.53
N THR A 378 3.72 5.33 -29.77
CA THR A 378 4.54 4.70 -28.73
C THR A 378 5.95 5.28 -28.63
N GLY A 379 6.39 6.02 -29.66
CA GLY A 379 7.79 6.43 -29.83
C GLY A 379 8.75 5.25 -30.00
N PHE A 380 8.25 4.05 -30.35
CA PHE A 380 9.03 2.84 -30.51
C PHE A 380 9.26 2.54 -32.00
N SER A 381 10.49 2.15 -32.35
CA SER A 381 10.84 1.69 -33.69
C SER A 381 11.30 0.24 -33.64
N PRO A 382 10.71 -0.67 -34.43
CA PRO A 382 11.09 -2.07 -34.44
C PRO A 382 12.50 -2.26 -35.02
N VAL A 383 13.26 -3.18 -34.42
CA VAL A 383 14.65 -3.53 -34.78
C VAL A 383 14.70 -4.72 -35.74
N GLN A 384 15.88 -5.08 -36.26
CA GLN A 384 16.01 -6.21 -37.20
C GLN A 384 15.87 -7.57 -36.51
N SER A 385 16.41 -7.69 -35.30
CA SER A 385 16.49 -8.95 -34.58
C SER A 385 16.50 -8.74 -33.06
N GLU A 386 16.40 -9.84 -32.31
CA GLU A 386 16.46 -9.80 -30.85
C GLU A 386 17.81 -9.26 -30.34
N GLU A 387 18.90 -9.49 -31.06
CA GLU A 387 20.25 -9.05 -30.68
C GLU A 387 20.39 -7.52 -30.69
N GLU A 388 19.63 -6.83 -31.54
CA GLU A 388 19.59 -5.37 -31.63
C GLU A 388 18.67 -4.72 -30.59
N CYS A 389 17.87 -5.52 -29.86
CA CYS A 389 16.94 -5.01 -28.87
C CYS A 389 17.69 -4.42 -27.66
N ASP A 390 17.16 -3.32 -27.13
CA ASP A 390 17.58 -2.80 -25.83
C ASP A 390 17.46 -3.91 -24.79
N LYS A 391 18.58 -4.21 -24.13
CA LYS A 391 18.64 -5.27 -23.10
C LYS A 391 18.10 -4.81 -21.76
N ASP A 392 17.12 -3.91 -21.76
CA ASP A 392 16.48 -3.35 -20.56
C ASP A 392 15.29 -4.19 -20.07
N GLY A 393 14.81 -5.16 -20.87
CA GLY A 393 13.69 -6.03 -20.53
C GLY A 393 12.32 -5.44 -20.78
N THR A 394 12.24 -4.29 -21.46
CA THR A 394 10.98 -3.65 -21.83
C THR A 394 10.45 -4.24 -23.15
N PHE A 395 9.14 -4.46 -23.24
CA PHE A 395 8.49 -4.92 -24.47
C PHE A 395 7.04 -4.44 -24.54
N TYR A 396 6.48 -4.48 -25.75
CA TYR A 396 5.06 -4.29 -25.99
C TYR A 396 4.38 -5.63 -26.27
N MET A 397 3.09 -5.70 -25.97
CA MET A 397 2.24 -6.88 -26.20
C MET A 397 0.80 -6.43 -26.46
N GLU A 398 0.08 -7.13 -27.33
CA GLU A 398 -1.35 -6.90 -27.55
C GLU A 398 -2.18 -7.40 -26.36
N LEU A 399 -3.26 -6.69 -26.02
CA LEU A 399 -4.14 -7.05 -24.90
C LEU A 399 -4.67 -8.50 -24.97
N THR A 400 -4.94 -8.99 -26.19
CA THR A 400 -5.40 -10.35 -26.46
C THR A 400 -4.38 -11.42 -26.10
N ASP A 401 -3.09 -11.17 -26.35
CA ASP A 401 -2.01 -12.08 -25.92
C ASP A 401 -1.76 -11.96 -24.42
N PHE A 402 -1.83 -10.74 -23.88
CA PHE A 402 -1.68 -10.50 -22.45
C PHE A 402 -2.72 -11.26 -21.61
N GLN A 403 -3.98 -11.28 -22.05
CA GLN A 403 -5.06 -12.04 -21.40
C GLN A 403 -4.76 -13.55 -21.27
N LYS A 404 -4.02 -14.14 -22.20
CA LYS A 404 -3.74 -15.59 -22.20
C LYS A 404 -2.82 -16.01 -21.05
N TYR A 405 -1.96 -15.11 -20.59
CA TYR A 405 -0.85 -15.46 -19.70
C TYR A 405 -0.89 -14.74 -18.35
N PHE A 406 -1.36 -13.49 -18.31
CA PHE A 406 -1.34 -12.66 -17.11
C PHE A 406 -2.66 -12.73 -16.34
N ASN A 407 -2.57 -13.23 -15.11
CA ASN A 407 -3.72 -13.55 -14.26
C ASN A 407 -3.50 -13.20 -12.77
N ARG A 408 -2.50 -12.36 -12.49
CA ARG A 408 -2.35 -11.65 -11.21
C ARG A 408 -2.05 -10.19 -11.45
N GLU A 409 -2.58 -9.38 -10.55
CA GLU A 409 -2.53 -7.95 -10.57
C GLU A 409 -2.30 -7.40 -9.17
N ASP A 410 -1.65 -6.24 -9.12
CA ASP A 410 -1.54 -5.40 -7.96
C ASP A 410 -1.58 -3.95 -8.44
N LEU A 411 -2.58 -3.19 -8.01
CA LEU A 411 -2.80 -1.81 -8.40
C LEU A 411 -2.74 -0.93 -7.15
N CYS A 412 -2.00 0.17 -7.25
CA CYS A 412 -1.93 1.18 -6.20
C CYS A 412 -2.27 2.56 -6.76
N TRP A 413 -3.10 3.32 -6.04
CA TRP A 413 -3.55 4.64 -6.44
C TRP A 413 -2.64 5.75 -5.93
N ASN A 414 -2.43 6.75 -6.78
CA ASN A 414 -1.79 7.99 -6.41
C ASN A 414 -2.65 8.69 -5.35
N PRO A 415 -2.12 8.92 -4.14
CA PRO A 415 -2.95 9.40 -3.07
C PRO A 415 -3.23 10.90 -3.22
N LYS A 416 -2.63 11.60 -4.20
CA LYS A 416 -2.98 12.99 -4.55
C LYS A 416 -4.41 13.17 -5.04
N LEU A 417 -5.03 12.10 -5.54
CA LEU A 417 -6.46 12.06 -5.86
C LEU A 417 -7.36 12.28 -4.63
N LEU A 418 -6.80 12.14 -3.42
CA LEU A 418 -7.47 12.34 -2.14
C LEU A 418 -6.71 13.40 -1.33
N PRO A 419 -7.05 14.69 -1.51
CA PRO A 419 -6.33 15.79 -0.87
C PRO A 419 -6.53 15.82 0.65
N PHE A 420 -7.66 15.32 1.14
CA PHE A 420 -7.96 15.23 2.57
C PHE A 420 -7.74 13.81 3.08
N ARG A 421 -7.03 13.68 4.20
CA ARG A 421 -6.71 12.38 4.81
C ARG A 421 -6.79 12.44 6.32
N GLN A 422 -7.43 11.42 6.90
CA GLN A 422 -7.44 11.19 8.34
C GLN A 422 -6.93 9.78 8.62
N LYS A 423 -6.05 9.66 9.62
CA LYS A 423 -5.51 8.37 10.08
C LYS A 423 -5.99 8.09 11.50
N ILE A 424 -6.62 6.94 11.70
CA ILE A 424 -7.10 6.49 13.00
C ILE A 424 -6.49 5.12 13.27
N HIS A 425 -5.91 4.96 14.46
CA HIS A 425 -5.37 3.69 14.93
C HIS A 425 -6.27 3.20 16.05
N PHE A 426 -6.66 1.93 15.98
CA PHE A 426 -7.48 1.29 16.99
C PHE A 426 -7.03 -0.16 17.15
N GLU A 427 -7.35 -0.73 18.30
CA GLU A 427 -7.22 -2.15 18.58
C GLU A 427 -8.62 -2.75 18.69
N TYR A 428 -8.83 -3.93 18.11
CA TYR A 428 -10.05 -4.69 18.34
C TYR A 428 -9.72 -5.88 19.21
N ASN A 429 -9.99 -5.76 20.51
CA ASN A 429 -9.61 -6.76 21.49
C ASN A 429 -10.35 -8.10 21.30
N GLU A 430 -9.64 -9.19 21.56
CA GLU A 430 -10.14 -10.57 21.46
C GLU A 430 -11.44 -10.81 22.23
N LEU A 431 -11.54 -10.26 23.44
CA LEU A 431 -12.73 -10.35 24.28
C LEU A 431 -13.99 -9.81 23.59
N TYR A 432 -13.83 -8.89 22.64
CA TYR A 432 -14.96 -8.27 21.94
C TYR A 432 -15.26 -8.93 20.59
N TYR A 433 -14.25 -9.27 19.78
CA TYR A 433 -14.53 -9.87 18.47
C TYR A 433 -14.90 -11.36 18.55
N LYS A 434 -14.52 -12.05 19.64
CA LYS A 434 -14.95 -13.43 19.91
C LYS A 434 -16.35 -13.55 20.51
N ILE A 435 -17.06 -12.43 20.77
CA ILE A 435 -18.45 -12.46 21.23
C ILE A 435 -19.33 -13.17 20.18
N GLU A 436 -20.02 -14.22 20.63
CA GLU A 436 -20.87 -15.08 19.79
C GLU A 436 -22.09 -14.31 19.25
N TYR A 437 -22.81 -13.62 20.14
CA TYR A 437 -23.98 -12.84 19.78
C TYR A 437 -23.61 -11.61 18.94
N LYS A 438 -23.95 -11.66 17.64
CA LYS A 438 -23.65 -10.60 16.66
C LYS A 438 -24.10 -9.20 17.11
N THR A 439 -25.29 -9.08 17.69
CA THR A 439 -25.84 -7.78 18.16
C THR A 439 -24.97 -7.17 19.25
N VAL A 440 -24.49 -7.99 20.18
CA VAL A 440 -23.58 -7.57 21.25
C VAL A 440 -22.20 -7.27 20.68
N ARG A 441 -21.65 -8.16 19.84
CA ARG A 441 -20.36 -7.95 19.17
C ARG A 441 -20.29 -6.61 18.44
N ASN A 442 -21.34 -6.27 17.68
CA ASN A 442 -21.42 -5.02 16.93
C ASN A 442 -21.44 -3.78 17.83
N ARG A 443 -21.94 -3.89 19.06
CA ARG A 443 -21.84 -2.81 20.06
C ARG A 443 -20.41 -2.62 20.54
N PHE A 444 -19.51 -3.59 20.42
CA PHE A 444 -18.10 -3.46 20.82
C PHE A 444 -17.15 -3.30 19.63
N SER A 445 -17.65 -3.34 18.40
CA SER A 445 -16.86 -3.03 17.22
C SER A 445 -16.41 -1.56 17.23
N PRO A 446 -15.24 -1.25 16.64
CA PRO A 446 -14.83 0.12 16.37
C PRO A 446 -15.89 0.83 15.51
N GLN A 447 -16.32 2.03 15.93
CA GLN A 447 -17.33 2.83 15.24
C GLN A 447 -16.73 4.19 14.88
N PHE A 448 -16.99 4.64 13.66
CA PHE A 448 -16.50 5.92 13.14
C PHE A 448 -17.68 6.71 12.59
N LEU A 449 -17.76 7.97 12.97
CA LEU A 449 -18.70 8.93 12.40
C LEU A 449 -17.99 9.67 11.27
N MET A 450 -18.63 9.75 10.11
CA MET A 450 -18.13 10.45 8.93
C MET A 450 -19.21 11.39 8.41
N PHE A 451 -18.77 12.53 7.88
CA PHE A 451 -19.65 13.56 7.31
C PHE A 451 -19.48 13.59 5.80
N LYS A 452 -20.59 13.49 5.07
CA LYS A 452 -20.63 13.60 3.61
C LYS A 452 -21.35 14.90 3.22
N SER A 453 -20.57 15.90 2.81
CA SER A 453 -21.03 17.26 2.51
C SER A 453 -21.53 17.46 1.08
N SER A 454 -21.26 16.51 0.16
CA SER A 454 -21.72 16.57 -1.23
C SER A 454 -22.09 15.19 -1.76
N LYS A 455 -22.99 15.12 -2.76
CA LYS A 455 -23.35 13.88 -3.47
C LYS A 455 -22.16 13.28 -4.22
N GLU A 456 -21.29 14.15 -4.74
CA GLU A 456 -20.10 13.82 -5.54
C GLU A 456 -18.84 13.58 -4.68
N GLN A 457 -18.93 13.75 -3.35
CA GLN A 457 -17.77 13.59 -2.48
C GLN A 457 -17.29 12.14 -2.46
N LYS A 458 -16.02 11.93 -2.82
CA LYS A 458 -15.31 10.64 -2.77
C LYS A 458 -14.77 10.42 -1.34
N ILE A 459 -15.16 9.32 -0.69
CA ILE A 459 -14.66 8.90 0.63
C ILE A 459 -14.06 7.51 0.49
N TRP A 460 -12.76 7.38 0.73
CA TRP A 460 -12.05 6.10 0.66
C TRP A 460 -11.58 5.69 2.06
N ILE A 461 -11.86 4.44 2.42
CA ILE A 461 -11.49 3.86 3.71
C ILE A 461 -10.51 2.73 3.44
N LEU A 462 -9.23 2.99 3.72
CA LEU A 462 -8.19 1.98 3.68
C LEU A 462 -8.02 1.37 5.08
N LEU A 463 -8.44 0.13 5.26
CA LEU A 463 -8.09 -0.67 6.42
C LEU A 463 -6.71 -1.26 6.21
N ASN A 464 -5.80 -0.99 7.15
CA ASN A 464 -4.43 -1.50 7.15
C ASN A 464 -4.15 -2.21 8.48
N LYS A 465 -3.81 -3.50 8.42
CA LYS A 465 -3.43 -4.27 9.60
C LYS A 465 -1.95 -4.04 9.92
N HIS A 466 -1.66 -3.62 11.16
CA HIS A 466 -0.28 -3.53 11.64
C HIS A 466 0.35 -4.94 11.73
N TYR A 467 1.61 -5.06 11.34
CA TYR A 467 2.46 -6.21 11.65
C TYR A 467 2.59 -6.34 13.17
N GLN A 468 2.35 -7.55 13.69
CA GLN A 468 2.41 -7.89 15.11
C GLN A 468 2.99 -9.30 15.28
N GLY A 469 3.69 -9.56 16.39
CA GLY A 469 4.20 -10.89 16.72
C GLY A 469 5.14 -11.46 15.64
N ASN A 470 5.03 -12.75 15.35
CA ASN A 470 5.68 -13.40 14.21
C ASN A 470 4.76 -13.34 12.98
N SER A 471 4.86 -12.24 12.23
CA SER A 471 4.00 -11.94 11.07
C SER A 471 4.44 -12.64 9.77
N LEU A 472 5.44 -13.52 9.85
CA LEU A 472 6.18 -14.07 8.71
C LEU A 472 5.63 -15.42 8.30
N ARG A 473 5.32 -15.56 7.01
CA ARG A 473 4.90 -16.83 6.42
C ARG A 473 6.09 -17.76 6.26
N THR A 474 5.96 -19.00 6.71
CA THR A 474 6.80 -20.10 6.19
C THR A 474 6.07 -20.75 5.02
N ARG A 475 6.81 -21.45 4.13
CA ARG A 475 6.17 -22.21 3.03
C ARG A 475 5.22 -23.31 3.53
N GLU A 476 5.36 -23.71 4.80
CA GLU A 476 4.70 -24.85 5.44
C GLU A 476 3.37 -24.50 6.14
N THR A 477 3.08 -23.23 6.45
CA THR A 477 1.82 -22.84 7.12
C THR A 477 0.61 -22.74 6.16
N LYS A 478 0.50 -23.66 5.20
CA LYS A 478 -0.56 -23.61 4.18
C LYS A 478 -1.90 -24.22 4.60
N GLU A 479 -1.97 -24.98 5.70
CA GLU A 479 -3.10 -25.92 5.82
C GLU A 479 -4.29 -25.49 6.68
N GLU A 480 -4.16 -24.73 7.77
CA GLU A 480 -5.35 -24.32 8.54
C GLU A 480 -5.15 -22.94 9.22
N GLU A 481 -5.28 -21.85 8.46
CA GLU A 481 -5.36 -20.51 9.07
C GLU A 481 -6.82 -20.05 9.15
N ASP A 482 -7.24 -19.66 10.35
CA ASP A 482 -8.49 -18.95 10.61
C ASP A 482 -8.63 -17.78 9.63
N LYS A 483 -9.57 -17.92 8.69
CA LYS A 483 -10.00 -16.82 7.84
C LYS A 483 -10.64 -15.78 8.76
N LEU A 484 -9.90 -14.75 9.14
CA LEU A 484 -10.47 -13.58 9.79
C LEU A 484 -11.40 -12.88 8.79
N TYR A 485 -12.54 -12.40 9.25
CA TYR A 485 -13.48 -11.68 8.38
C TYR A 485 -13.79 -10.34 9.00
N PHE A 486 -13.58 -9.26 8.24
CA PHE A 486 -13.98 -7.93 8.67
C PHE A 486 -15.33 -7.59 8.04
N VAL A 487 -16.28 -7.25 8.88
CA VAL A 487 -17.59 -6.77 8.45
C VAL A 487 -17.61 -5.27 8.68
N VAL A 488 -17.73 -4.50 7.61
CA VAL A 488 -17.91 -3.05 7.66
C VAL A 488 -19.39 -2.78 7.49
N SER A 489 -20.04 -2.27 8.54
CA SER A 489 -21.45 -1.88 8.46
C SER A 489 -21.53 -0.38 8.27
N ILE A 490 -22.24 0.08 7.24
CA ILE A 490 -22.45 1.51 6.97
C ILE A 490 -23.91 1.81 7.26
N CYS A 491 -24.12 2.83 8.08
CA CYS A 491 -25.44 3.24 8.57
C CYS A 491 -25.56 4.74 8.32
N THR A 492 -26.73 5.20 7.87
CA THR A 492 -27.05 6.62 7.77
C THR A 492 -27.44 7.17 9.14
N HIS A 493 -27.08 8.43 9.42
CA HIS A 493 -27.44 9.09 10.68
C HIS A 493 -28.34 10.29 10.39
N TYR A 494 -29.57 10.25 10.90
CA TYR A 494 -30.62 11.22 10.58
C TYR A 494 -30.39 12.63 11.14
N ASN A 495 -29.43 12.82 12.06
CA ASN A 495 -29.12 14.14 12.63
C ASN A 495 -27.60 14.39 12.71
N PRO A 496 -26.94 14.81 11.62
CA PRO A 496 -25.47 14.92 11.57
C PRO A 496 -24.92 15.93 12.59
N GLN A 497 -25.69 16.96 12.97
CA GLN A 497 -25.23 17.97 13.94
C GLN A 497 -25.35 17.53 15.40
N GLU A 498 -26.10 16.45 15.69
CA GLU A 498 -26.18 15.86 17.02
C GLU A 498 -25.35 14.58 17.08
N ILE A 499 -24.29 14.60 17.89
CA ILE A 499 -23.56 13.39 18.27
C ILE A 499 -24.60 12.42 18.86
N PRO A 500 -24.70 11.17 18.36
CA PRO A 500 -25.72 10.23 18.78
C PRO A 500 -25.85 10.16 20.32
N TYR A 501 -27.08 10.21 20.83
CA TYR A 501 -27.35 10.21 22.28
C TYR A 501 -26.72 9.00 22.99
N PHE A 502 -26.76 7.84 22.32
CA PHE A 502 -26.01 6.64 22.71
C PHE A 502 -24.58 6.69 22.17
N GLN A 503 -23.59 6.49 23.04
CA GLN A 503 -22.16 6.45 22.65
C GLN A 503 -21.83 5.36 21.62
N ARG A 504 -22.72 4.38 21.41
CA ARG A 504 -22.55 3.28 20.46
C ARG A 504 -23.86 3.00 19.77
N VAL A 505 -23.83 2.96 18.43
CA VAL A 505 -25.00 2.67 17.60
C VAL A 505 -25.29 1.17 17.66
N SER A 506 -26.49 0.79 18.10
CA SER A 506 -27.04 -0.56 17.96
C SER A 506 -27.83 -0.64 16.67
N LEU A 507 -27.43 -1.55 15.77
CA LEU A 507 -28.07 -1.75 14.46
C LEU A 507 -29.53 -2.19 14.63
N TYR A 508 -30.48 -1.27 14.51
CA TYR A 508 -31.90 -1.56 14.34
C TYR A 508 -32.46 -0.71 13.19
N ASN A 509 -32.90 -1.42 12.15
CA ASN A 509 -33.51 -0.99 10.88
C ASN A 509 -32.70 -0.02 9.97
N GLU A 510 -32.78 -0.29 8.65
CA GLU A 510 -32.22 0.49 7.51
C GLU A 510 -30.69 0.53 7.33
N ASN A 511 -29.99 -0.58 7.59
CA ASN A 511 -28.53 -0.64 7.45
C ASN A 511 -28.08 -1.48 6.24
N GLN A 512 -27.06 -1.00 5.52
CA GLN A 512 -26.31 -1.85 4.58
C GLN A 512 -25.07 -2.45 5.25
N VAL A 513 -25.03 -3.78 5.28
CA VAL A 513 -23.90 -4.53 5.84
C VAL A 513 -23.00 -4.97 4.71
N PHE A 514 -21.79 -4.43 4.67
CA PHE A 514 -20.74 -4.86 3.77
C PHE A 514 -19.88 -5.92 4.45
N ARG A 515 -19.88 -7.13 3.90
CA ARG A 515 -18.98 -8.18 4.38
C ARG A 515 -17.79 -8.25 3.43
N TYR A 516 -16.60 -8.00 3.95
CA TYR A 516 -15.39 -8.26 3.20
C TYR A 516 -14.63 -9.42 3.83
N TYR A 517 -14.16 -10.32 2.97
CA TYR A 517 -13.44 -11.48 3.43
C TYR A 517 -11.95 -11.12 3.57
N TYR A 518 -11.40 -11.27 4.78
CA TYR A 518 -10.01 -10.96 5.08
C TYR A 518 -9.22 -12.26 5.25
N SER A 519 -9.02 -13.00 4.16
CA SER A 519 -7.96 -14.01 4.20
C SER A 519 -6.68 -13.37 3.67
N GLN A 520 -5.70 -13.17 4.55
CA GLN A 520 -4.29 -13.00 4.19
C GLN A 520 -3.87 -11.68 3.50
N GLN A 521 -4.73 -10.67 3.33
CA GLN A 521 -4.36 -9.38 2.72
C GLN A 521 -4.10 -8.32 3.80
N TYR A 522 -2.99 -7.59 3.78
CA TYR A 522 -2.72 -6.52 4.77
C TYR A 522 -3.58 -5.27 4.60
N PHE A 523 -4.19 -5.11 3.42
CA PHE A 523 -4.95 -3.94 3.04
C PHE A 523 -6.34 -4.32 2.59
N ASN A 524 -7.32 -3.47 2.89
CA ASN A 524 -8.66 -3.52 2.34
C ASN A 524 -9.13 -2.10 2.03
N LEU A 525 -9.71 -1.89 0.85
CA LEU A 525 -10.12 -0.56 0.40
C LEU A 525 -11.62 -0.54 0.14
N VAL A 526 -12.33 0.31 0.87
CA VAL A 526 -13.76 0.60 0.65
C VAL A 526 -13.87 1.98 0.02
N LYS A 527 -14.62 2.11 -1.09
CA LYS A 527 -14.80 3.37 -1.83
C LYS A 527 -16.26 3.79 -1.81
N ILE A 528 -16.56 4.96 -1.26
CA ILE A 528 -17.91 5.54 -1.11
C ILE A 528 -18.01 6.84 -1.93
N GLY A 529 -19.14 7.07 -2.61
CA GLY A 529 -19.44 8.28 -3.39
C GLY A 529 -19.93 7.96 -4.81
N LEU A 530 -20.70 8.86 -5.42
CA LEU A 530 -21.01 8.77 -6.86
C LEU A 530 -19.71 9.02 -7.62
N PHE A 531 -19.38 8.04 -8.43
CA PHE A 531 -18.17 8.04 -9.18
C PHE A 531 -18.35 8.93 -10.41
N ASP A 532 -17.39 9.82 -10.57
CA ASP A 532 -17.00 10.44 -11.83
C ASP A 532 -17.10 9.45 -13.02
N GLU A 533 -17.08 9.97 -14.25
CA GLU A 533 -16.90 9.17 -15.49
C GLU A 533 -15.70 8.20 -15.42
N GLU A 534 -14.82 8.40 -14.43
CA GLU A 534 -13.60 7.69 -14.15
C GLU A 534 -13.75 6.42 -13.29
N ILE A 535 -14.85 6.14 -12.59
CA ILE A 535 -15.09 4.85 -11.93
C ILE A 535 -16.52 4.42 -12.31
N HIS A 536 -16.67 3.24 -12.91
CA HIS A 536 -17.98 2.78 -13.36
C HIS A 536 -18.90 2.65 -12.14
N GLN A 537 -20.08 3.24 -12.22
CA GLN A 537 -21.15 2.94 -11.28
C GLN A 537 -21.61 1.52 -11.62
N THR A 538 -21.01 0.53 -10.96
CA THR A 538 -21.48 -0.86 -11.05
C THR A 538 -22.95 -0.87 -10.64
N SER A 539 -23.83 -1.09 -11.62
CA SER A 539 -25.27 -1.10 -11.37
C SER A 539 -25.60 -2.33 -10.54
N ILE A 540 -26.61 -2.22 -9.66
CA ILE A 540 -27.09 -3.41 -8.93
C ILE A 540 -27.66 -4.47 -9.89
N ASP A 541 -28.07 -4.04 -11.09
CA ASP A 541 -28.68 -4.86 -12.14
C ASP A 541 -27.66 -5.35 -13.19
N GLU A 542 -26.37 -5.04 -13.03
CA GLU A 542 -25.32 -5.48 -13.95
C GLU A 542 -25.15 -7.02 -13.88
N GLN A 543 -25.11 -7.68 -15.04
CA GLN A 543 -24.99 -9.13 -15.11
C GLN A 543 -23.53 -9.57 -14.87
N GLY A 544 -23.34 -10.69 -14.16
CA GLY A 544 -22.01 -11.29 -13.97
C GLY A 544 -21.20 -10.74 -12.80
N LEU A 545 -21.77 -9.87 -11.95
CA LEU A 545 -21.09 -9.38 -10.75
C LEU A 545 -20.78 -10.51 -9.77
N ASP A 546 -19.52 -10.57 -9.32
CA ASP A 546 -19.15 -11.42 -8.20
C ASP A 546 -19.75 -10.91 -6.86
N LYS A 547 -19.62 -11.71 -5.79
CA LYS A 547 -20.19 -11.36 -4.47
C LYS A 547 -19.66 -10.04 -3.91
N ILE A 548 -18.42 -9.68 -4.22
CA ILE A 548 -17.77 -8.46 -3.73
C ILE A 548 -18.28 -7.27 -4.55
N GLN A 549 -18.30 -7.40 -5.88
CA GLN A 549 -18.79 -6.38 -6.81
C GLN A 549 -20.28 -6.06 -6.56
N LEU A 550 -21.12 -7.08 -6.34
CA LEU A 550 -22.53 -6.88 -5.98
C LEU A 550 -22.69 -6.16 -4.63
N GLY A 551 -21.81 -6.46 -3.67
CA GLY A 551 -21.74 -5.69 -2.43
C GLY A 551 -21.49 -4.21 -2.75
N LEU A 552 -20.47 -3.92 -3.57
CA LEU A 552 -20.03 -2.56 -3.88
C LEU A 552 -21.17 -1.78 -4.52
N ALA A 553 -21.81 -2.35 -5.54
CA ALA A 553 -22.98 -1.80 -6.22
C ALA A 553 -24.11 -1.42 -5.23
N LYS A 554 -24.43 -2.32 -4.28
CA LYS A 554 -25.46 -2.07 -3.26
C LYS A 554 -25.11 -0.91 -2.34
N MET A 555 -23.86 -0.84 -1.90
CA MET A 555 -23.37 0.26 -1.05
C MET A 555 -23.39 1.59 -1.79
N HIS A 556 -22.96 1.59 -3.06
CA HIS A 556 -23.01 2.79 -3.90
C HIS A 556 -24.43 3.26 -4.10
N HIS A 557 -25.36 2.35 -4.38
CA HIS A 557 -26.79 2.66 -4.47
C HIS A 557 -27.34 3.24 -3.16
N PHE A 558 -26.94 2.69 -2.00
CA PHE A 558 -27.35 3.18 -0.69
C PHE A 558 -26.83 4.58 -0.37
N MET A 559 -25.58 4.87 -0.73
CA MET A 559 -24.91 6.14 -0.38
C MET A 559 -25.09 7.24 -1.44
N LYS A 560 -25.68 6.96 -2.61
CA LYS A 560 -25.73 7.89 -3.75
C LYS A 560 -26.39 9.23 -3.41
N ASP A 561 -27.48 9.19 -2.64
CA ASP A 561 -28.29 10.37 -2.29
C ASP A 561 -28.03 10.89 -0.88
N TYR A 562 -27.24 10.16 -0.08
CA TYR A 562 -26.99 10.53 1.30
C TYR A 562 -26.10 11.78 1.41
N LEU A 563 -26.57 12.74 2.21
CA LEU A 563 -25.86 13.94 2.67
C LEU A 563 -26.01 13.97 4.19
N GLY A 564 -24.90 14.13 4.91
CA GLY A 564 -24.88 14.02 6.37
C GLY A 564 -23.50 13.71 6.89
#